data_AF-A0A2S7QNK4-F1
#
_entry.id   AF-A0A2S7QNK4-F1
#
_cell.length_a   1.000
_cell.length_b   1.000
_cell.length_c   1.000
_cell.angle_alpha   90.00
_cell.angle_beta   90.00
_cell.angle_gamma   90.00
#
_symmetry.space_group_name_H-M   'P 1'
#
loop_
_entity.id
_entity.type
_entity.pdbx_description
1 polymer ?
#
loop_
_entity_poly.entity_id
_entity_poly.type
_entity_poly.pdbx_seq_one_letter_code
_entity_poly.pdbx_strand_id
1 'polypeptide(L)'
;MLKVFPVKKFRRFVYFLQGATIAYLVACTIVWFAICRPFRYNWLLGPTTRKHCGNLSVNFLLSAIFNIMLDVCIIILPMPMLWKLHMNTHKKVALSFVFGLGIL
;
A
#
# COMPACT_ATOMS: atom_id res chain seq x y z
N MET A 1 -30.10 -11.15 12.10
CA MET A 1 -30.03 -10.16 11.00
C MET A 1 -28.63 -9.59 10.72
N LEU A 2 -27.51 -10.16 11.23
CA LEU A 2 -26.15 -9.74 10.85
C LEU A 2 -25.25 -10.93 10.51
N LYS A 3 -25.68 -11.79 9.57
CA LYS A 3 -24.80 -12.75 8.89
C LYS A 3 -24.46 -12.19 7.51
N VAL A 4 -23.86 -11.00 7.50
CA VAL A 4 -23.33 -10.34 6.29
C VAL A 4 -22.09 -11.14 5.85
N PHE A 5 -22.34 -12.24 5.15
CA PHE A 5 -21.44 -13.01 4.28
C PHE A 5 -20.05 -13.38 4.87
N PRO A 6 -19.90 -14.59 5.45
CA PRO A 6 -18.62 -15.10 5.91
C PRO A 6 -17.84 -15.70 4.73
N VAL A 7 -17.40 -14.86 3.78
CA VAL A 7 -16.40 -15.29 2.79
C VAL A 7 -15.04 -15.38 3.49
N LYS A 8 -14.77 -16.52 4.14
CA LYS A 8 -13.50 -16.79 4.86
C LYS A 8 -12.26 -16.51 3.99
N LYS A 9 -12.37 -16.74 2.67
CA LYS A 9 -11.33 -16.44 1.68
C LYS A 9 -11.08 -14.93 1.53
N PHE A 10 -12.14 -14.12 1.48
CA PHE A 10 -12.04 -12.65 1.40
C PHE A 10 -11.41 -12.08 2.67
N ARG A 11 -11.86 -12.54 3.85
CA ARG A 11 -11.28 -12.10 5.12
C ARG A 11 -9.79 -12.39 5.22
N ARG A 12 -9.35 -13.57 4.75
CA ARG A 12 -7.93 -13.93 4.67
C ARG A 12 -7.16 -12.99 3.73
N PHE A 13 -7.76 -12.61 2.59
CA PHE A 13 -7.14 -11.68 1.64
C PHE A 13 -7.02 -10.26 2.20
N VAL A 14 -8.02 -9.78 2.95
CA VAL A 14 -7.97 -8.49 3.65
C VAL A 14 -6.84 -8.47 4.68
N TYR A 15 -6.77 -9.49 5.56
CA TYR A 15 -5.70 -9.58 6.55
C TYR A 15 -4.32 -9.71 5.90
N PHE A 16 -4.23 -10.42 4.76
CA PHE A 16 -2.99 -10.51 4.00
C PHE A 16 -2.56 -9.14 3.47
N LEU A 17 -3.45 -8.38 2.83
CA LEU A 17 -3.15 -7.04 2.32
C LEU A 17 -2.81 -6.06 3.44
N GLN A 18 -3.55 -6.10 4.54
CA GLN A 18 -3.23 -5.30 5.72
C GLN A 18 -1.83 -5.61 6.27
N GLY A 19 -1.48 -6.90 6.36
CA GLY A 19 -0.14 -7.33 6.74
C GLY A 19 0.93 -6.87 5.75
N ALA A 20 0.65 -6.96 4.44
CA ALA A 20 1.55 -6.50 3.39
C ALA A 20 1.81 -4.99 3.45
N THR A 21 0.77 -4.17 3.68
CA THR A 21 0.91 -2.73 3.87
C THR A 21 1.77 -2.39 5.09
N ILE A 22 1.54 -3.06 6.22
CA ILE A 22 2.34 -2.85 7.44
C ILE A 22 3.80 -3.26 7.19
N ALA A 23 4.02 -4.42 6.58
CA ALA A 23 5.37 -4.90 6.24
C ALA A 23 6.10 -3.94 5.30
N TYR A 24 5.39 -3.39 4.31
CA TYR A 24 5.93 -2.37 3.39
C TYR A 24 6.36 -1.11 4.15
N LEU A 25 5.52 -0.58 5.05
CA LEU A 25 5.86 0.57 5.88
C LEU A 25 7.13 0.32 6.70
N VAL A 26 7.21 -0.83 7.37
CA VAL A 26 8.39 -1.21 8.16
C VAL A 26 9.63 -1.31 7.27
N ALA A 27 9.52 -1.94 6.10
CA ALA A 27 10.63 -2.08 5.15
C ALA A 27 11.13 -0.71 4.66
N CYS A 28 10.23 0.19 4.25
CA CYS A 28 10.58 1.55 3.85
C CYS A 28 11.28 2.32 4.96
N THR A 29 10.81 2.16 6.20
CA THR A 29 11.42 2.80 7.37
C THR A 29 12.87 2.32 7.54
N ILE A 30 13.08 1.00 7.50
CA ILE A 30 14.42 0.40 7.59
C ILE A 30 15.33 0.88 6.46
N VAL A 31 14.84 0.88 5.22
CA VAL A 31 15.60 1.33 4.05
C VAL A 31 16.02 2.79 4.21
N TRP A 32 15.12 3.68 4.65
CA TRP A 32 15.46 5.08 4.91
C TRP A 32 16.58 5.25 5.94
N PHE A 33 16.51 4.50 7.04
CA PHE A 33 17.56 4.53 8.05
C PHE A 33 18.87 3.86 7.58
N ALA A 34 18.79 2.86 6.71
CA ALA A 34 19.93 2.06 6.25
C ALA A 34 20.47 2.43 4.86
N ILE A 35 19.92 3.47 4.21
CA ILE A 35 20.26 3.82 2.82
C ILE A 35 21.75 4.18 2.65
N CYS A 36 22.37 4.70 3.72
CA CYS A 36 23.80 4.98 3.77
C CYS A 36 24.52 3.99 4.70
N ARG A 37 25.65 3.46 4.22
CA ARG A 37 26.55 2.60 5.00
C ARG A 37 27.97 3.18 4.98
N PRO A 38 28.55 3.52 6.15
CA PRO A 38 27.99 3.50 7.51
C PRO A 38 26.89 4.55 7.77
N PHE A 39 26.03 4.28 8.76
CA PHE A 39 24.86 5.09 9.15
C PHE A 39 25.17 6.59 9.31
N ARG A 40 26.36 6.96 9.80
CA ARG A 40 26.78 8.36 9.97
C ARG A 40 26.64 9.21 8.71
N TYR A 41 26.75 8.61 7.52
CA TYR A 41 26.63 9.35 6.25
C TYR A 41 25.21 9.83 5.93
N ASN A 42 24.17 9.30 6.60
CA ASN A 42 22.80 9.77 6.42
C ASN A 42 22.58 11.20 6.93
N TRP A 43 23.40 11.68 7.88
CA TRP A 43 23.32 13.03 8.47
C TRP A 43 24.41 13.99 7.98
N LEU A 44 25.36 13.49 7.17
CA LEU A 44 26.49 14.28 6.68
C LEU A 44 26.15 14.84 5.28
N LEU A 45 26.36 16.14 5.07
CA LEU A 45 26.23 16.76 3.76
C LEU A 45 27.61 16.91 3.12
N GLY A 46 27.85 16.27 1.98
CA GLY A 46 29.10 16.39 1.25
C GLY A 46 29.19 15.50 0.01
N PRO A 47 30.16 15.72 -0.89
CA PRO A 47 30.33 14.89 -2.09
C PRO A 47 30.75 13.44 -1.77
N THR A 48 31.42 13.22 -0.63
CA THR A 48 31.80 11.88 -0.13
C THR A 48 30.61 11.04 0.32
N THR A 49 29.50 11.65 0.77
CA THR A 49 28.33 10.90 1.25
C THR A 49 27.62 10.18 0.10
N ARG A 50 27.65 10.76 -1.10
CA ARG A 50 27.07 10.17 -2.32
C ARG A 50 27.68 8.81 -2.71
N LYS A 51 28.91 8.50 -2.28
CA LYS A 51 29.55 7.20 -2.53
C LYS A 51 29.17 6.12 -1.51
N HIS A 52 28.74 6.54 -0.32
CA HIS A 52 28.39 5.65 0.79
C HIS A 52 26.88 5.42 0.92
N CYS A 53 26.08 6.17 0.17
CA CYS A 53 24.64 6.05 0.11
C CYS A 53 24.20 5.35 -1.17
N GLY A 54 23.15 4.52 -1.05
CA GLY A 54 22.51 3.88 -2.20
C GLY A 54 21.88 4.90 -3.15
N ASN A 55 21.42 4.42 -4.31
CA ASN A 55 20.77 5.29 -5.28
C ASN A 55 19.37 5.70 -4.78
N LEU A 56 19.23 6.97 -4.37
CA LEU A 56 17.96 7.52 -3.92
C LEU A 56 16.89 7.43 -5.02
N SER A 57 17.24 7.78 -6.26
CA SER A 57 16.28 7.79 -7.38
C SER A 57 15.66 6.42 -7.63
N VAL A 58 16.46 5.35 -7.54
CA VAL A 58 15.96 3.98 -7.68
C VAL A 58 15.04 3.61 -6.52
N ASN A 59 15.42 3.96 -5.28
CA ASN A 59 14.57 3.71 -4.10
C ASN A 59 13.23 4.48 -4.16
N PHE A 60 13.25 5.73 -4.62
CA PHE A 60 12.05 6.53 -4.82
C PHE A 60 11.15 5.91 -5.88
N LEU A 61 11.71 5.50 -7.02
CA LEU A 61 10.93 4.87 -8.10
C LEU A 61 10.28 3.56 -7.63
N LEU A 62 11.04 2.70 -6.95
CA LEU A 62 10.52 1.46 -6.39
C LEU A 62 9.39 1.73 -5.38
N SER A 63 9.62 2.67 -4.46
CA SER A 63 8.62 3.04 -3.46
C SER A 63 7.34 3.57 -4.10
N ALA A 64 7.46 4.41 -5.14
CA ALA A 64 6.30 4.92 -5.87
C ALA A 64 5.49 3.78 -6.54
N ILE A 65 6.17 2.83 -7.18
CA ILE A 65 5.51 1.68 -7.81
C ILE A 65 4.78 0.83 -6.77
N PHE A 66 5.43 0.48 -5.66
CA PHE A 66 4.82 -0.36 -4.62
C PHE A 66 3.66 0.35 -3.92
N ASN A 67 3.77 1.66 -3.69
CA ASN A 67 2.72 2.44 -3.06
C ASN A 67 1.45 2.47 -3.93
N ILE A 68 1.58 2.78 -5.23
CA ILE A 68 0.46 2.74 -6.18
C ILE A 68 -0.11 1.32 -6.29
N MET A 69 0.73 0.29 -6.32
CA MET A 69 0.29 -1.10 -6.38
C MET A 69 -0.58 -1.46 -5.17
N LEU A 70 -0.15 -1.11 -3.96
CA LEU A 70 -0.90 -1.36 -2.73
C LEU A 70 -2.26 -0.64 -2.74
N ASP A 71 -2.29 0.62 -3.19
CA ASP A 71 -3.53 1.40 -3.27
C ASP A 71 -4.53 0.78 -4.26
N VAL A 72 -4.07 0.40 -5.45
CA VAL A 72 -4.88 -0.29 -6.46
C VAL A 72 -5.41 -1.62 -5.91
N CYS A 73 -4.57 -2.40 -5.21
CA CYS A 73 -5.01 -3.66 -4.59
C CYS A 73 -6.10 -3.44 -3.53
N ILE A 74 -6.00 -2.39 -2.72
CA ILE A 74 -6.98 -2.05 -1.69
C ILE A 74 -8.31 -1.62 -2.32
N ILE A 75 -8.27 -0.83 -3.40
CA ILE A 75 -9.47 -0.36 -4.12
C ILE A 75 -10.18 -1.51 -4.85
N ILE A 76 -9.42 -2.44 -5.43
CA ILE A 76 -10.00 -3.61 -6.11
C ILE A 76 -10.59 -4.59 -5.10
N LEU A 77 -10.08 -4.69 -3.89
CA LEU A 77 -10.54 -5.63 -2.87
C LEU A 77 -12.07 -5.66 -2.65
N PRO A 78 -12.78 -4.53 -2.42
CA PRO A 78 -14.23 -4.52 -2.25
C PRO A 78 -15.03 -4.79 -3.55
N MET A 79 -14.47 -4.58 -4.73
CA MET A 79 -15.20 -4.66 -6.01
C MET A 79 -15.78 -6.06 -6.32
N PRO A 80 -15.03 -7.18 -6.22
CA PRO A 80 -15.56 -8.52 -6.41
C PRO A 80 -16.63 -8.90 -5.38
N MET A 81 -16.50 -8.39 -4.15
CA MET A 81 -17.48 -8.59 -3.08
C MET A 81 -18.79 -7.87 -3.41
N LEU A 82 -18.71 -6.64 -3.92
CA LEU A 82 -19.86 -5.84 -4.36
C LEU A 82 -20.59 -6.44 -5.56
N TRP A 83 -19.87 -7.15 -6.44
CA TRP A 83 -20.48 -7.79 -7.61
C TRP A 83 -21.15 -9.13 -7.28
N LYS A 84 -20.66 -9.86 -6.27
CA LYS A 84 -21.29 -11.10 -5.80
C LYS A 84 -22.48 -10.89 -4.88
N LEU A 85 -22.62 -9.70 -4.31
CA LEU A 85 -23.71 -9.36 -3.42
C LEU A 85 -24.84 -8.75 -4.26
N HIS A 86 -26.01 -9.41 -4.33
CA HIS A 86 -27.26 -8.90 -4.92
C HIS A 86 -27.75 -7.65 -4.16
N MET A 87 -27.02 -6.55 -4.26
CA MET A 87 -27.36 -5.25 -3.70
C MET A 87 -27.91 -4.35 -4.80
N ASN A 88 -28.94 -3.58 -4.44
CA ASN A 88 -29.57 -2.61 -5.33
C ASN A 88 -28.51 -1.68 -5.96
N THR A 89 -28.56 -1.49 -7.28
CA THR A 89 -27.56 -0.79 -8.10
C THR A 89 -27.17 0.59 -7.54
N HIS A 90 -28.09 1.27 -6.87
CA HIS A 90 -27.85 2.55 -6.20
C HIS A 90 -26.76 2.49 -5.11
N LYS A 91 -26.69 1.41 -4.32
CA LYS A 91 -25.65 1.24 -3.28
C LYS A 91 -24.30 0.87 -3.88
N LYS A 92 -24.31 0.17 -5.03
CA LYS A 92 -23.12 -0.18 -5.80
C LYS A 92 -22.43 1.08 -6.34
N VAL A 93 -23.22 1.98 -6.94
CA VAL A 93 -22.73 3.28 -7.44
C VAL A 93 -22.22 4.16 -6.30
N ALA A 94 -22.96 4.26 -5.18
CA ALA A 94 -22.51 5.05 -4.03
C ALA A 94 -21.18 4.56 -3.44
N LEU A 95 -20.99 3.24 -3.32
CA LEU A 95 -19.72 2.67 -2.83
C LEU A 95 -18.58 2.86 -3.83
N SER A 96 -18.81 2.63 -5.12
CA SER A 96 -17.82 2.95 -6.16
C SER A 96 -17.44 4.42 -6.17
N PHE A 97 -18.40 5.31 -5.91
CA PHE A 97 -18.17 6.75 -5.81
C PHE A 97 -17.37 7.13 -4.56
N VAL A 98 -17.67 6.54 -3.39
CA VAL A 98 -16.90 6.77 -2.16
C VAL A 98 -15.47 6.23 -2.28
N PHE A 99 -15.26 5.05 -2.89
CA PHE A 99 -13.92 4.52 -3.16
C PHE A 99 -13.18 5.33 -4.24
N GLY A 100 -13.88 5.86 -5.24
CA GLY A 100 -13.31 6.73 -6.27
C GLY A 100 -13.00 8.14 -5.77
N LEU A 101 -13.75 8.66 -4.81
CA LEU A 101 -13.49 9.96 -4.17
C LEU A 101 -12.23 9.93 -3.31
N GLY A 102 -11.82 8.79 -2.76
CA GLY A 102 -10.56 8.66 -2.04
C GLY A 102 -9.30 8.80 -2.92
N ILE A 103 -9.48 8.92 -4.25
CA ILE A 103 -8.40 9.09 -5.24
C ILE A 103 -8.13 10.59 -5.53
N LEU A 104 -9.03 11.50 -5.11
CA LEU A 104 -8.96 12.94 -5.41
C LEU A 104 -8.64 13.75 -4.15
#